data_AF-A0A5S4UPY8-F1
#
_entry.id   AF-A0A5S4UPY8-F1
#
_cell.length_a   1.000
_cell.length_b   1.000
_cell.length_c   1.000
_cell.angle_alpha   90.00
_cell.angle_beta   90.00
_cell.angle_gamma   90.00
#
_symmetry.space_group_name_H-M   'P 1'
#
loop_
_entity.id
_entity.type
_entity.pdbx_description
1 polymer ?
#
loop_
_entity_poly.entity_id
_entity_poly.type
_entity_poly.pdbx_seq_one_letter_code
_entity_poly.pdbx_strand_id
1 'polypeptide(L)'
;MVKLFILTAAYYSGNKMMVLSEYFVKMAGILPELSLIKTRQISGGFSNAVYLIYVNQVPHCVLRIPALNEEAFGINRAHEMRVIEAAAKASISPNILWKDEKGAFAAEFVPQPSLDWGVCHCDADLV
;
A
#
# COMPACT_ATOMS: atom_id res chain seq x y z
N MET A 1 -6.12 12.61 -23.48
CA MET A 1 -4.88 12.88 -22.73
C MET A 1 -4.89 12.20 -21.35
N VAL A 2 -5.33 10.93 -21.25
CA VAL A 2 -5.43 10.16 -19.98
C VAL A 2 -4.54 8.92 -20.01
N LYS A 3 -4.14 8.47 -21.21
CA LYS A 3 -3.27 7.29 -21.41
C LYS A 3 -1.84 7.46 -20.89
N LEU A 4 -1.34 8.70 -20.76
CA LEU A 4 0.09 8.93 -20.48
C LEU A 4 0.46 8.69 -19.00
N PHE A 5 -0.45 8.92 -18.05
CA PHE A 5 -0.16 8.76 -16.61
C PHE A 5 -0.24 7.32 -16.12
N ILE A 6 -1.05 6.47 -16.77
CA ILE A 6 -1.13 5.03 -16.44
C ILE A 6 0.17 4.31 -16.86
N LEU A 7 0.84 4.80 -17.90
CA LEU A 7 2.08 4.24 -18.44
C LEU A 7 3.32 4.59 -17.61
N THR A 8 3.34 5.71 -16.88
CA THR A 8 4.56 6.15 -16.17
C THR A 8 4.84 5.35 -14.89
N ALA A 9 3.82 4.78 -14.25
CA ALA A 9 4.00 3.88 -13.10
C ALA A 9 4.54 2.49 -13.51
N ALA A 10 4.43 2.13 -14.79
CA ALA A 10 4.86 0.82 -15.29
C ALA A 10 6.38 0.72 -15.55
N TYR A 11 7.12 1.84 -15.57
CA TYR A 11 8.49 1.86 -16.07
C TYR A 11 9.58 1.70 -14.99
N TYR A 12 9.27 1.93 -13.71
CA TYR A 12 10.28 1.98 -12.64
C TYR A 12 10.43 0.71 -11.79
N SER A 13 9.66 -0.35 -12.06
CA SER A 13 9.77 -1.62 -11.32
C SER A 13 10.24 -2.73 -12.25
N GLY A 14 11.54 -3.04 -12.21
CA GLY A 14 12.07 -4.25 -12.82
C GLY A 14 11.33 -5.49 -12.30
N ASN A 15 10.75 -6.24 -13.22
CA ASN A 15 9.94 -7.46 -13.07
C ASN A 15 8.47 -7.32 -12.60
N LYS A 16 7.60 -7.88 -13.47
CA LYS A 16 6.12 -7.94 -13.46
C LYS A 16 5.40 -6.59 -13.61
N MET A 17 5.13 -6.26 -14.87
CA MET A 17 4.16 -5.25 -15.30
C MET A 17 2.75 -5.67 -14.89
N MET A 18 2.38 -5.50 -13.62
CA MET A 18 0.98 -5.50 -13.20
C MET A 18 0.42 -4.11 -13.46
N VAL A 19 -0.56 -4.02 -14.35
CA VAL A 19 -1.20 -2.75 -14.65
C VAL A 19 -2.08 -2.40 -13.46
N LEU A 20 -1.75 -1.31 -12.75
CA LEU A 20 -2.48 -0.82 -11.58
C LEU A 20 -3.99 -0.71 -11.80
N SER A 21 -4.43 -0.49 -13.06
CA SER A 21 -5.83 -0.50 -13.46
C SER A 21 -6.55 -1.82 -13.19
N GLU A 22 -5.87 -2.98 -13.28
CA GLU A 22 -6.48 -4.28 -12.97
C GLU A 22 -6.90 -4.38 -11.51
N TYR A 23 -6.09 -3.80 -10.61
CA TYR A 23 -6.44 -3.70 -9.20
C TYR A 23 -7.64 -2.79 -8.98
N PHE A 24 -7.73 -1.65 -9.68
CA PHE A 24 -8.89 -0.78 -9.56
C PHE A 24 -10.19 -1.42 -10.03
N VAL A 25 -10.14 -2.21 -11.11
CA VAL A 25 -11.29 -3.00 -11.56
C VAL A 25 -11.73 -4.00 -10.49
N LYS A 26 -10.79 -4.69 -9.85
CA LYS A 26 -11.09 -5.63 -8.74
C LYS A 26 -11.63 -4.93 -7.49
N MET A 27 -11.28 -3.67 -7.29
CA MET A 27 -11.70 -2.84 -6.17
C MET A 27 -12.96 -1.99 -6.48
N ALA A 28 -13.67 -2.25 -7.59
CA ALA A 28 -14.84 -1.47 -7.99
C ALA A 28 -15.98 -1.42 -6.94
N GLY A 29 -16.00 -2.34 -5.97
CA GLY A 29 -16.94 -2.30 -4.85
C GLY A 29 -16.63 -1.22 -3.79
N ILE A 30 -15.41 -0.69 -3.77
CA ILE A 30 -14.97 0.33 -2.81
C ILE A 30 -14.40 1.59 -3.47
N LEU A 31 -14.17 1.57 -4.77
CA LEU A 31 -13.68 2.71 -5.53
C LEU A 31 -14.79 3.27 -6.44
N PRO A 32 -14.82 4.59 -6.64
CA PRO A 32 -15.71 5.21 -7.62
C PRO A 32 -15.20 4.99 -9.05
N GLU A 33 -15.81 5.66 -10.02
CA GLU A 33 -15.32 5.66 -11.40
C GLU A 33 -13.84 6.07 -11.51
N LEU A 34 -13.10 5.39 -12.40
CA LEU A 34 -11.66 5.60 -12.58
C LEU A 34 -11.28 7.04 -12.94
N SER A 35 -12.20 7.81 -13.54
CA SER A 35 -12.03 9.22 -13.89
C SER A 35 -11.79 10.12 -12.67
N LEU A 36 -12.26 9.70 -11.50
CA LEU A 36 -12.17 10.44 -10.23
C LEU A 36 -10.94 10.04 -9.40
N ILE A 37 -10.18 9.05 -9.87
CA ILE A 37 -9.07 8.44 -9.14
C ILE A 37 -7.75 9.07 -9.57
N LYS A 38 -6.94 9.43 -8.58
CA LYS A 38 -5.52 9.73 -8.77
C LYS A 38 -4.69 8.87 -7.83
N THR A 39 -3.43 8.63 -8.19
CA THR A 39 -2.53 7.82 -7.39
C THR A 39 -1.19 8.51 -7.18
N ARG A 40 -0.59 8.25 -6.02
CA ARG A 40 0.80 8.63 -5.72
C ARG A 40 1.51 7.42 -5.14
N GLN A 41 2.62 7.02 -5.74
CA GLN A 41 3.47 5.98 -5.15
C GLN A 41 4.13 6.53 -3.88
N ILE A 42 4.14 5.72 -2.83
CA ILE A 42 4.86 6.00 -1.58
C ILE A 42 6.17 5.20 -1.62
N SER A 43 7.30 5.91 -1.49
CA SER A 43 8.61 5.31 -1.32
C SER A 43 8.86 4.92 0.16
N GLY A 44 9.74 3.95 0.39
CA GLY A 44 10.12 3.51 1.75
C GLY A 44 9.62 2.11 2.15
N GLY A 45 8.93 1.40 1.27
CA GLY A 45 8.62 -0.03 1.42
C GLY A 45 9.59 -0.90 0.62
N PHE A 46 10.13 -1.95 1.24
CA PHE A 46 10.99 -2.91 0.54
C PHE A 46 10.20 -4.06 -0.09
N SER A 47 9.24 -4.63 0.65
CA SER A 47 8.55 -5.87 0.24
C SER A 47 7.34 -5.69 -0.67
N ASN A 48 6.81 -4.47 -0.74
CA ASN A 48 5.56 -4.14 -1.40
C ASN A 48 5.70 -2.83 -2.18
N ALA A 49 5.08 -2.75 -3.35
CA ALA A 49 4.78 -1.49 -4.01
C ALA A 49 3.57 -0.85 -3.34
N VAL A 50 3.70 0.39 -2.86
CA VAL A 50 2.68 1.07 -2.08
C VAL A 50 2.17 2.30 -2.83
N TYR A 51 0.84 2.41 -2.95
CA TYR A 51 0.18 3.50 -3.67
C TYR A 51 -0.87 4.15 -2.77
N LEU A 52 -0.79 5.46 -2.58
CA LEU A 52 -1.87 6.26 -2.03
C LEU A 52 -2.88 6.57 -3.14
N ILE A 53 -4.13 6.20 -2.91
CA ILE A 53 -5.26 6.46 -3.80
C ILE A 53 -5.99 7.69 -3.30
N TYR A 54 -6.25 8.62 -4.22
CA TYR A 54 -7.05 9.81 -4.01
C TYR A 54 -8.34 9.69 -4.79
N VAL A 55 -9.45 10.05 -4.15
CA VAL A 55 -10.76 10.21 -4.78
C VAL A 55 -11.13 11.68 -4.71
N ASN A 56 -11.41 12.32 -5.85
CA ASN A 56 -11.73 13.76 -5.89
C ASN A 56 -10.68 14.64 -5.18
N GLN A 57 -9.38 14.31 -5.33
CA GLN A 57 -8.23 14.93 -4.63
C GLN A 57 -8.14 14.69 -3.12
N VAL A 58 -9.04 13.91 -2.52
CA VAL A 58 -8.98 13.57 -1.10
C VAL A 58 -8.29 12.22 -0.92
N PRO A 59 -7.27 12.10 -0.04
CA PRO A 59 -6.69 10.81 0.32
C PRO A 59 -7.76 9.85 0.81
N HIS A 60 -7.85 8.67 0.18
CA HIS A 60 -8.92 7.72 0.45
C HIS A 60 -8.36 6.45 1.12
N CYS A 61 -7.46 5.75 0.43
CA CYS A 61 -6.90 4.51 0.92
C CYS A 61 -5.48 4.27 0.41
N VAL A 62 -4.77 3.33 1.05
CA VAL A 62 -3.44 2.89 0.65
C VAL A 62 -3.54 1.48 0.10
N LEU A 63 -3.15 1.30 -1.16
CA LEU A 63 -3.03 0.00 -1.82
C LEU A 63 -1.59 -0.51 -1.70
N ARG A 64 -1.44 -1.72 -1.18
CA ARG A 64 -0.16 -2.44 -1.12
C ARG A 64 -0.21 -3.65 -2.04
N ILE A 65 0.76 -3.75 -2.92
CA ILE A 65 0.90 -4.83 -3.90
C ILE A 65 2.22 -5.55 -3.63
N PRO A 66 2.23 -6.88 -3.45
CA PRO A 66 3.45 -7.66 -3.34
C PRO A 66 4.39 -7.42 -4.53
N ALA A 67 5.63 -7.04 -4.24
CA ALA A 67 6.64 -6.75 -5.25
C ALA A 67 7.85 -7.71 -5.18
N LEU A 68 8.12 -8.28 -4.00
CA LEU A 68 9.19 -9.25 -3.82
C LEU A 68 8.76 -10.70 -4.08
N ASN A 69 9.74 -11.50 -4.51
CA ASN A 69 9.62 -12.96 -4.59
C ASN A 69 9.48 -13.55 -3.17
N GLU A 70 8.38 -14.26 -2.92
CA GLU A 70 8.05 -14.82 -1.61
C GLU A 70 9.07 -15.86 -1.13
N GLU A 71 9.49 -16.77 -2.02
CA GLU A 71 10.40 -17.87 -1.69
C GLU A 71 11.80 -17.35 -1.35
N ALA A 72 12.32 -16.41 -2.15
CA ALA A 72 13.65 -15.85 -1.96
C ALA A 72 13.80 -15.06 -0.65
N PHE A 73 12.69 -14.52 -0.12
CA PHE A 73 12.67 -13.68 1.08
C PHE A 73 11.94 -14.34 2.26
N GLY A 74 11.53 -15.60 2.14
CA GLY A 74 10.82 -16.34 3.18
C GLY A 74 9.49 -15.70 3.61
N ILE A 75 8.81 -14.98 2.71
CA ILE A 75 7.58 -14.27 3.02
C ILE A 75 6.38 -15.18 2.75
N ASN A 76 5.58 -15.47 3.77
CA ASN A 76 4.29 -16.15 3.62
C ASN A 76 3.15 -15.12 3.62
N ARG A 77 2.62 -14.79 2.43
CA ARG A 77 1.59 -13.74 2.28
C ARG A 77 0.26 -14.08 2.94
N ALA A 78 -0.10 -15.36 2.99
CA ALA A 78 -1.31 -15.78 3.69
C ALA A 78 -1.19 -15.55 5.20
N HIS A 79 -0.03 -15.81 5.79
CA HIS A 79 0.23 -15.52 7.20
C HIS A 79 0.31 -14.01 7.47
N GLU A 80 1.00 -13.26 6.60
CA GLU A 80 1.07 -11.80 6.68
C GLU A 80 -0.36 -11.21 6.72
N MET A 81 -1.22 -11.64 5.80
CA MET A 81 -2.61 -11.18 5.75
C MET A 81 -3.39 -11.50 7.04
N ARG A 82 -3.26 -12.72 7.57
CA ARG A 82 -3.94 -13.11 8.83
C ARG A 82 -3.51 -12.21 10.00
N VAL A 83 -2.23 -11.89 10.10
CA VAL A 83 -1.70 -11.02 11.16
C VAL A 83 -2.22 -9.61 10.99
N ILE A 84 -2.21 -9.06 9.77
CA ILE A 84 -2.74 -7.71 9.50
C ILE A 84 -4.24 -7.65 9.83
N GLU A 85 -5.02 -8.65 9.44
CA GLU A 85 -6.44 -8.72 9.78
C GLU A 85 -6.70 -8.78 11.28
N ALA A 86 -5.89 -9.55 12.02
CA ALA A 86 -5.98 -9.60 13.47
C ALA A 86 -5.62 -8.25 14.11
N ALA A 87 -4.56 -7.59 13.63
CA ALA A 87 -4.16 -6.27 14.09
C ALA A 87 -5.22 -5.20 13.79
N ALA A 88 -5.89 -5.28 12.63
CA ALA A 88 -6.97 -4.37 12.28
C ALA A 88 -8.18 -4.55 13.20
N LYS A 89 -8.56 -5.80 13.49
CA LYS A 89 -9.64 -6.12 14.46
C LYS A 89 -9.33 -5.64 15.87
N ALA A 90 -8.05 -5.60 16.24
CA ALA A 90 -7.58 -5.08 17.51
C ALA A 90 -7.37 -3.55 17.51
N SER A 91 -7.70 -2.86 16.41
CA SER A 91 -7.48 -1.41 16.23
C SER A 91 -6.01 -0.98 16.36
N ILE A 92 -5.07 -1.90 16.10
CA ILE A 92 -3.63 -1.63 16.09
C ILE A 92 -3.17 -1.20 14.70
N SER A 93 -3.79 -1.75 13.66
CA SER A 93 -3.55 -1.35 12.27
C SER A 93 -4.79 -0.72 11.64
N PRO A 94 -4.66 0.05 10.55
CA PRO A 94 -5.80 0.60 9.83
C PRO A 94 -6.73 -0.51 9.32
N ASN A 95 -8.02 -0.20 9.16
CA ASN A 95 -8.99 -1.17 8.65
C ASN A 95 -8.65 -1.58 7.21
N ILE A 96 -8.80 -2.88 6.92
CA ILE A 96 -8.70 -3.41 5.57
C ILE A 96 -10.02 -3.19 4.86
N LEU A 97 -9.99 -2.46 3.75
CA LEU A 97 -11.14 -2.16 2.90
C LEU A 97 -11.31 -3.21 1.80
N TRP A 98 -10.21 -3.80 1.34
CA TRP A 98 -10.19 -4.81 0.28
C TRP A 98 -8.91 -5.64 0.37
N LYS A 99 -8.98 -6.90 -0.06
CA LYS A 99 -7.82 -7.78 -0.23
C LYS A 99 -8.04 -8.79 -1.35
N ASP A 100 -6.96 -9.33 -1.89
CA ASP A 100 -6.99 -10.51 -2.77
C ASP A 100 -6.25 -11.71 -2.18
N GLU A 101 -6.36 -12.85 -2.87
CA GLU A 101 -5.71 -14.10 -2.49
C GLU A 101 -4.20 -14.09 -2.71
N LYS A 102 -3.67 -13.11 -3.44
CA LYS A 102 -2.24 -12.98 -3.76
C LYS A 102 -1.51 -12.10 -2.76
N GLY A 103 -2.19 -11.60 -1.72
CA GLY A 103 -1.61 -10.77 -0.68
C GLY A 103 -1.62 -9.27 -0.98
N ALA A 104 -2.25 -8.83 -2.08
CA ALA A 104 -2.51 -7.41 -2.27
C ALA A 104 -3.70 -6.97 -1.41
N PHE A 105 -3.63 -5.76 -0.87
CA PHE A 105 -4.70 -5.23 -0.04
C PHE A 105 -4.74 -3.72 -0.04
N ALA A 106 -5.95 -3.18 0.19
CA ALA A 106 -6.18 -1.76 0.43
C ALA A 106 -6.64 -1.56 1.86
N ALA A 107 -6.03 -0.60 2.54
CA ALA A 107 -6.38 -0.21 3.90
C ALA A 107 -6.69 1.29 3.97
N GLU A 108 -7.42 1.71 5.01
CA GLU A 108 -7.69 3.12 5.27
C GLU A 108 -6.39 3.94 5.29
N PHE A 109 -6.45 5.13 4.70
CA PHE A 109 -5.34 6.06 4.80
C PHE A 109 -5.33 6.72 6.18
N VAL A 110 -4.21 6.59 6.89
CA VAL A 110 -3.97 7.30 8.14
C VAL A 110 -3.01 8.45 7.89
N PRO A 111 -3.42 9.71 8.11
CA PRO A 111 -2.57 10.88 7.93
C PRO A 111 -1.56 10.99 9.08
N GLN A 112 -0.50 10.21 9.00
CA GLN A 112 0.61 10.25 9.95
C GLN A 112 1.95 10.34 9.23
N PRO A 113 2.91 11.14 9.73
CA PRO A 113 4.26 11.13 9.21
C PRO A 113 4.92 9.78 9.51
N SER A 114 5.79 9.33 8.61
CA SER A 114 6.73 8.25 8.95
C SER A 114 7.66 8.76 10.04
N LEU A 115 7.86 7.96 11.08
CA LEU A 115 8.91 8.23 12.06
C LEU A 115 10.27 8.03 11.40
N ASP A 116 11.16 8.99 11.60
CA ASP A 116 12.54 8.85 11.17
C ASP A 116 13.27 7.83 12.07
N TRP A 117 14.26 7.14 11.51
CA TRP A 117 15.13 6.23 12.25
C TRP A 117 16.13 6.98 13.13
N GLY A 118 16.26 8.30 12.97
CA GLY A 118 17.04 9.17 13.84
C GLY A 118 16.46 9.22 15.25
N VAL A 119 16.82 8.26 16.10
CA VAL A 119 16.56 8.32 17.54
C VAL A 119 17.61 9.24 18.16
N CYS A 120 17.22 10.48 18.48
CA CYS A 120 18.01 11.32 19.37
C CYS A 120 17.87 10.79 20.80
N HIS A 121 18.80 9.94 21.24
CA HIS A 121 18.97 9.67 22.65
C HIS A 121 19.53 10.95 23.30
N CYS A 122 18.68 11.70 24.00
CA CYS A 122 19.18 12.70 24.92
C CYS A 122 19.79 11.92 26.10
N ASP A 123 21.09 12.10 26.36
CA ASP A 123 21.81 11.49 27.49
C ASP A 123 21.38 12.08 28.84
N ALA A 124 20.10 11.97 29.17
CA ALA A 124 19.54 12.40 30.44
C ALA A 124 18.39 11.48 30.79
N ASP A 125 18.70 10.36 31.44
CA ASP A 125 17.99 9.83 32.61
C ASP A 125 18.58 8.45 32.97
N LEU A 126 19.80 8.49 33.51
CA LEU A 126 20.26 7.50 34.49
C LEU A 126 20.52 8.29 35.78
N VAL A 127 19.52 8.32 36.67
CA VAL A 127 19.67 8.75 38.06
C VAL A 127 19.74 7.51 38.93
#